data_AF-A0A0B7N9K6-F1
#
_entry.id   AF-A0A0B7N9K6-F1
#
_cell.length_a   1.000
_cell.length_b   1.000
_cell.length_c   1.000
_cell.angle_alpha   90.00
_cell.angle_beta   90.00
_cell.angle_gamma   90.00
#
_symmetry.space_group_name_H-M   'P 1'
#
loop_
_entity.id
_entity.type
_entity.pdbx_description
1 polymer ?
#
loop_
_entity_poly.entity_id
_entity_poly.type
_entity_poly.pdbx_seq_one_letter_code
_entity_poly.pdbx_strand_id
1 'polypeptide(L)'
;MSDLNEILSLLNKGQGTAPSRSIQSNRGAASSSSSSNSTASSPSSSILEGLNLSSINPDLIQQVRQEYLTKKTNEESLRNATSLTPEVLIAIANMAKTTELISVMKKCKQRQDKKEQELYSHRESIKRRYKKQKENLMAKELIGVKIGADEIKSIDRELDRELHAMDLQVLKEMDKEVKHLQQEFVQLNVPLFKVSNDPNDIKLQQKVLHILQDI
;
A
#
# COMPACT_ATOMS: atom_id res chain seq x y z
N MET A 1 -17.40 13.42 -28.00
CA MET A 1 -16.60 13.71 -26.80
C MET A 1 -17.39 14.62 -25.88
N SER A 2 -18.49 14.13 -25.30
CA SER A 2 -19.42 14.98 -24.53
C SER A 2 -19.87 14.40 -23.18
N ASP A 3 -19.53 13.14 -22.87
CA ASP A 3 -20.13 12.44 -21.71
C ASP A 3 -19.29 12.50 -20.42
N LEU A 4 -18.11 13.14 -20.46
CA LEU A 4 -17.24 13.25 -19.27
C LEU A 4 -17.58 14.42 -18.34
N ASN A 5 -18.31 15.43 -18.83
CA ASN A 5 -18.68 16.59 -18.00
C ASN A 5 -19.92 16.36 -17.13
N GLU A 6 -20.76 15.37 -17.46
CA GLU A 6 -21.99 15.11 -16.71
C GLU A 6 -21.70 14.33 -15.40
N ILE A 7 -20.68 13.46 -15.44
CA ILE A 7 -20.24 12.64 -14.29
C ILE A 7 -19.60 13.50 -13.19
N LEU A 8 -18.94 14.60 -13.55
CA LEU A 8 -18.32 15.51 -12.57
C LEU A 8 -19.32 16.39 -11.82
N SER A 9 -20.57 16.54 -12.30
CA SER A 9 -21.58 17.37 -11.65
C SER A 9 -22.25 16.71 -10.43
N LEU A 10 -22.17 15.37 -10.32
CA LEU A 10 -22.87 14.60 -9.28
C LEU A 10 -22.06 14.41 -7.99
N LEU A 11 -20.76 14.74 -7.98
CA LEU A 11 -19.91 14.52 -6.81
C LEU A 11 -19.90 15.68 -5.79
N ASN A 12 -20.53 16.82 -6.09
CA ASN A 12 -20.44 18.04 -5.28
C ASN A 12 -21.63 18.32 -4.35
N LYS A 13 -22.57 17.39 -4.18
CA LYS A 13 -23.71 17.54 -3.26
C LYS A 13 -23.67 16.50 -2.15
N GLY A 14 -22.98 16.82 -1.05
CA GLY A 14 -22.95 15.93 0.11
C GLY A 14 -22.22 16.47 1.33
N GLN A 15 -22.43 17.74 1.71
CA GLN A 15 -22.07 18.23 3.03
C GLN A 15 -23.31 18.25 3.95
N GLY A 16 -23.20 17.63 5.12
CA GLY A 16 -24.23 17.60 6.15
C GLY A 16 -23.68 17.16 7.52
N THR A 17 -23.24 18.13 8.31
CA THR A 17 -23.46 18.33 9.77
C THR A 17 -23.41 17.15 10.77
N ALA A 18 -22.38 17.18 11.65
CA ALA A 18 -22.35 17.12 13.15
C ALA A 18 -23.54 16.49 13.95
N PRO A 19 -23.36 15.94 15.20
CA PRO A 19 -22.59 16.58 16.29
C PRO A 19 -21.90 15.71 17.37
N SER A 20 -21.10 16.45 18.15
CA SER A 20 -20.30 16.14 19.34
C SER A 20 -21.06 15.51 20.52
N ARG A 21 -20.35 14.71 21.34
CA ARG A 21 -20.81 14.31 22.68
C ARG A 21 -19.70 14.46 23.72
N SER A 22 -19.90 15.43 24.61
CA SER A 22 -19.17 15.71 25.84
C SER A 22 -19.61 14.77 26.98
N ILE A 23 -18.68 14.27 27.78
CA ILE A 23 -18.96 13.76 29.13
C ILE A 23 -17.98 14.37 30.13
N GLN A 24 -18.56 14.92 31.20
CA GLN A 24 -17.94 15.64 32.30
C GLN A 24 -18.15 14.84 33.60
N SER A 25 -17.30 15.14 34.60
CA SER A 25 -17.37 14.77 36.03
C SER A 25 -16.98 13.31 36.37
N ASN A 26 -16.29 13.01 37.48
CA ASN A 26 -16.38 13.66 38.77
C ASN A 26 -15.13 13.46 39.66
N ARG A 27 -15.01 14.34 40.66
CA ARG A 27 -13.99 14.43 41.72
C ARG A 27 -14.04 13.26 42.72
N GLY A 28 -12.88 12.96 43.31
CA GLY A 28 -12.76 12.26 44.60
C GLY A 28 -11.35 12.44 45.17
N ALA A 29 -11.24 13.26 46.22
CA ALA A 29 -10.01 13.47 46.98
C ALA A 29 -9.99 12.52 48.20
N ALA A 30 -8.86 11.87 48.46
CA ALA A 30 -8.46 11.45 49.80
C ALA A 30 -6.95 11.18 49.83
N SER A 31 -6.31 11.83 50.78
CA SER A 31 -4.91 11.74 51.20
C SER A 31 -4.63 10.48 52.02
N SER A 32 -3.48 9.84 51.81
CA SER A 32 -2.70 9.23 52.89
C SER A 32 -1.32 8.76 52.39
N SER A 33 -0.31 9.22 53.09
CA SER A 33 1.11 8.86 53.04
C SER A 33 1.39 7.43 53.46
N SER A 34 2.33 6.76 52.79
CA SER A 34 3.23 5.79 53.41
C SER A 34 4.42 5.49 52.51
N SER A 35 5.61 5.78 53.05
CA SER A 35 6.93 5.45 52.55
C SER A 35 7.15 3.93 52.53
N SER A 36 7.73 3.40 51.45
CA SER A 36 8.55 2.20 51.52
C SER A 36 9.48 2.11 50.31
N ASN A 37 10.77 2.27 50.60
CA ASN A 37 11.90 1.79 49.82
C ASN A 37 11.74 0.30 49.48
N SER A 38 11.97 -0.07 48.22
CA SER A 38 12.61 -1.35 47.89
C SER A 38 13.05 -1.37 46.42
N THR A 39 14.35 -1.19 46.27
CA THR A 39 15.23 -1.65 45.21
C THR A 39 14.84 -3.00 44.61
N ALA A 40 14.74 -3.05 43.27
CA ALA A 40 14.80 -4.30 42.51
C ALA A 40 15.39 -4.06 41.10
N SER A 41 16.71 -4.22 41.03
CA SER A 41 17.46 -4.90 39.95
C SER A 41 17.04 -4.66 38.50
N SER A 42 17.67 -3.67 37.86
CA SER A 42 17.89 -3.67 36.41
C SER A 42 18.97 -4.70 36.04
N PRO A 43 18.78 -5.51 34.99
CA PRO A 43 19.82 -6.41 34.50
C PRO A 43 20.95 -5.59 33.85
N SER A 44 22.13 -5.76 34.43
CA SER A 44 23.46 -5.32 34.02
C SER A 44 23.68 -5.25 32.50
N SER A 45 23.82 -4.02 32.01
CA SER A 45 24.42 -3.67 30.73
C SER A 45 25.95 -3.80 30.81
N SER A 46 26.48 -5.03 30.75
CA SER A 46 27.91 -5.35 30.88
C SER A 46 28.73 -5.11 29.60
N ILE A 47 28.40 -4.09 28.80
CA ILE A 47 29.14 -3.75 27.56
C ILE A 47 29.80 -2.36 27.65
N LEU A 48 29.51 -1.57 28.69
CA LEU A 48 29.98 -0.18 28.81
C LEU A 48 31.08 0.06 29.86
N GLU A 49 31.44 -0.92 30.69
CA GLU A 49 32.33 -0.74 31.84
C GLU A 49 33.82 -0.56 31.50
N GLY A 50 34.20 -0.58 30.23
CA GLY A 50 35.59 -0.36 29.77
C GLY A 50 35.83 0.93 29.00
N LEU A 51 34.79 1.73 28.72
CA LEU A 51 34.95 2.99 27.98
C LEU A 51 35.23 4.12 28.96
N ASN A 52 36.48 4.55 29.05
CA ASN A 52 36.90 5.68 29.88
C ASN A 52 36.38 6.99 29.25
N LEU A 53 35.13 7.34 29.55
CA LEU A 53 34.43 8.52 29.00
C LEU A 53 35.01 9.85 29.50
N SER A 54 35.85 9.81 30.55
CA SER A 54 36.47 10.97 31.22
C SER A 54 37.50 11.71 30.34
N SER A 55 38.06 11.05 29.33
CA SER A 55 39.05 11.63 28.40
C SER A 55 38.48 12.00 27.03
N ILE A 56 37.16 11.84 26.83
CA ILE A 56 36.53 12.20 25.56
C ILE A 56 36.35 13.71 25.53
N ASN A 57 36.94 14.34 24.52
CA ASN A 57 36.83 15.77 24.31
C ASN A 57 35.34 16.16 24.16
N PRO A 58 34.80 17.07 25.01
CA PRO A 58 33.39 17.47 24.96
C PRO A 58 32.97 18.03 23.60
N ASP A 59 33.90 18.58 22.83
CA ASP A 59 33.65 19.09 21.47
C ASP A 59 33.35 17.95 20.48
N LEU A 60 34.01 16.80 20.63
CA LEU A 60 33.74 15.60 19.82
C LEU A 60 32.35 15.03 20.12
N ILE A 61 31.92 15.08 21.39
CA ILE A 61 30.56 14.67 21.79
C ILE A 61 29.53 15.63 21.18
N GLN A 62 29.79 16.94 21.19
CA GLN A 62 28.91 17.92 20.54
C GLN A 62 28.86 17.73 19.02
N GLN A 63 30.00 17.47 18.38
CA GLN A 63 30.08 17.22 16.94
C GLN A 63 29.29 15.97 16.55
N VAL A 64 29.51 14.84 17.23
CA VAL A 64 28.77 13.59 16.97
C VAL A 64 27.28 13.77 17.24
N ARG A 65 26.92 14.53 18.29
CA ARG A 65 25.52 14.86 18.60
C ARG A 65 24.88 15.73 17.52
N GLN A 66 25.57 16.74 17.03
CA GLN A 66 25.09 17.60 15.95
C GLN A 66 24.95 16.81 14.65
N GLU A 67 25.92 15.97 14.31
CA GLU A 67 25.88 15.08 13.14
C GLU A 67 24.71 14.08 13.24
N TYR A 68 24.46 13.53 14.42
CA TYR A 68 23.30 12.67 14.64
C TYR A 68 21.98 13.43 14.48
N LEU A 69 21.89 14.65 15.01
CA LEU A 69 20.70 15.49 14.90
C LEU A 69 20.44 15.93 13.45
N THR A 70 21.46 16.35 12.71
CA THR A 70 21.30 16.72 11.29
C THR A 70 20.95 15.52 10.45
N LYS A 71 21.56 14.35 10.69
CA LYS A 71 21.18 13.11 10.00
C LYS A 71 19.73 12.72 10.28
N LYS A 72 19.28 12.81 11.54
CA LYS A 72 17.89 12.54 11.93
C LYS A 72 16.91 13.53 11.30
N THR A 73 17.27 14.82 11.26
CA THR A 73 16.44 15.88 10.66
C THR A 73 16.32 15.70 9.14
N ASN A 74 17.41 15.31 8.47
CA ASN A 74 17.40 14.97 7.05
C ASN A 74 16.55 13.73 6.77
N GLU A 75 16.63 12.67 7.59
CA GLU A 75 15.75 11.50 7.43
C GLU A 75 14.27 11.85 7.61
N GLU A 76 13.93 12.70 8.58
CA GLU A 76 12.54 13.16 8.78
C GLU A 76 12.06 14.06 7.63
N SER A 77 12.91 14.94 7.09
CA SER A 77 12.61 15.73 5.88
C SER A 77 12.41 14.86 4.64
N LEU A 78 13.21 13.80 4.46
CA LEU A 78 13.07 12.85 3.36
C LEU A 78 11.79 12.02 3.45
N ARG A 79 11.33 11.69 4.67
CA ARG A 79 10.06 10.98 4.90
C ARG A 79 8.84 11.86 4.63
N ASN A 80 8.93 13.16 4.92
CA ASN A 80 7.84 14.13 4.75
C ASN A 80 7.87 14.85 3.39
N ALA A 81 8.86 14.55 2.53
CA ALA A 81 8.96 15.15 1.22
C ALA A 81 7.70 14.85 0.39
N THR A 82 7.11 15.89 -0.21
CA THR A 82 5.96 15.79 -1.11
C THR A 82 6.35 15.88 -2.59
N SER A 83 7.64 16.10 -2.87
CA SER A 83 8.17 16.26 -4.22
C SER A 83 9.45 15.45 -4.43
N LEU A 84 9.69 15.10 -5.68
CA LEU A 84 10.82 14.28 -6.12
C LEU A 84 12.07 15.18 -6.23
N THR A 85 12.70 15.47 -5.10
CA THR A 85 13.93 16.28 -5.06
C THR A 85 15.17 15.43 -5.38
N PRO A 86 16.26 16.03 -5.88
CA PRO A 86 17.51 15.31 -6.17
C PRO A 86 18.08 14.57 -4.94
N GLU A 87 17.90 15.13 -3.74
CA GLU A 87 18.32 14.54 -2.47
C GLU A 87 17.59 13.22 -2.17
N VAL A 88 16.28 13.17 -2.45
CA VAL A 88 15.47 11.95 -2.31
C VAL A 88 15.93 10.87 -3.28
N LEU A 89 16.26 11.23 -4.52
CA LEU A 89 16.79 10.29 -5.51
C LEU A 89 18.14 9.70 -5.11
N ILE A 90 19.04 10.50 -4.55
CA ILE A 90 20.34 10.02 -4.05
C ILE A 90 20.14 9.07 -2.87
N ALA A 91 19.24 9.39 -1.95
CA ALA A 91 18.89 8.51 -0.83
C ALA A 91 18.34 7.16 -1.32
N ILE A 92 17.42 7.18 -2.29
CA ILE A 92 16.84 5.98 -2.89
C ILE A 92 17.89 5.16 -3.64
N ALA A 93 18.79 5.80 -4.41
CA ALA A 93 19.87 5.11 -5.11
C ALA A 93 20.87 4.46 -4.14
N ASN A 94 21.15 5.11 -3.00
CA ASN A 94 21.97 4.52 -1.94
C ASN A 94 21.25 3.33 -1.29
N MET A 95 19.96 3.45 -0.97
CA MET A 95 19.15 2.35 -0.44
C MET A 95 19.06 1.16 -1.41
N ALA A 96 18.94 1.43 -2.71
CA ALA A 96 18.94 0.37 -3.73
C ALA A 96 20.25 -0.43 -3.76
N LYS A 97 21.38 0.18 -3.41
CA LYS A 97 22.70 -0.47 -3.32
C LYS A 97 22.93 -1.16 -1.97
N THR A 98 22.47 -0.57 -0.87
CA THR A 98 22.78 -1.02 0.50
C THR A 98 21.74 -2.00 1.06
N THR A 99 20.51 -1.96 0.56
CA THR A 99 19.36 -2.69 1.11
C THR A 99 18.86 -3.72 0.11
N GLU A 100 18.14 -4.76 0.58
CA GLU A 100 17.49 -5.76 -0.28
C GLU A 100 16.29 -5.21 -1.09
N LEU A 101 16.21 -3.90 -1.30
CA LEU A 101 15.10 -3.20 -1.96
C LEU A 101 14.81 -3.79 -3.36
N ILE A 102 15.85 -4.03 -4.15
CA ILE A 102 15.73 -4.61 -5.50
C ILE A 102 15.20 -6.05 -5.43
N SER A 103 15.63 -6.84 -4.43
CA SER A 103 15.18 -8.22 -4.24
C SER A 103 13.69 -8.25 -3.87
N VAL A 104 13.28 -7.40 -2.94
CA VAL A 104 11.88 -7.24 -2.52
C VAL A 104 11.02 -6.77 -3.69
N MET A 105 11.49 -5.78 -4.45
CA MET A 105 10.80 -5.30 -5.65
C MET A 105 10.64 -6.41 -6.70
N LYS A 106 11.67 -7.24 -6.94
CA LYS A 106 11.58 -8.39 -7.85
C LYS A 106 10.57 -9.43 -7.37
N LYS A 107 10.57 -9.78 -6.08
CA LYS A 107 9.59 -10.71 -5.49
C LYS A 107 8.17 -10.19 -5.63
N CYS A 108 7.98 -8.90 -5.38
CA CYS A 108 6.73 -8.19 -5.55
C CYS A 108 6.24 -8.23 -6.99
N LYS A 109 7.11 -7.94 -7.96
CA LYS A 109 6.79 -8.04 -9.39
C LYS A 109 6.40 -9.46 -9.79
N GLN A 110 7.16 -10.47 -9.37
CA GLN A 110 6.83 -11.87 -9.63
C GLN A 110 5.48 -12.28 -9.04
N ARG A 111 5.15 -11.79 -7.84
CA ARG A 111 3.84 -12.02 -7.19
C ARG A 111 2.71 -11.39 -8.00
N GLN A 112 2.90 -10.15 -8.46
CA GLN A 112 1.96 -9.47 -9.33
C GLN A 112 1.77 -10.21 -10.65
N ASP A 113 2.85 -10.54 -11.36
CA ASP A 113 2.81 -11.27 -12.64
C ASP A 113 2.07 -12.61 -12.50
N LYS A 114 2.33 -13.34 -11.42
CA LYS A 114 1.65 -14.60 -11.11
C LYS A 114 0.14 -14.40 -10.92
N LYS A 115 -0.26 -13.39 -10.13
CA LYS A 115 -1.67 -13.07 -9.93
C LYS A 115 -2.35 -12.64 -11.23
N GLU A 116 -1.69 -11.82 -12.05
CA GLU A 116 -2.19 -11.41 -13.35
C GLU A 116 -2.39 -12.62 -14.26
N GLN A 117 -1.46 -13.58 -14.26
CA GLN A 117 -1.58 -14.81 -15.03
C GLN A 117 -2.76 -15.69 -14.55
N GLU A 118 -2.95 -15.81 -13.23
CA GLU A 118 -4.08 -16.54 -12.64
C GLU A 118 -5.42 -15.92 -13.02
N LEU A 119 -5.54 -14.59 -12.89
CA LEU A 119 -6.74 -13.84 -13.28
C LEU A 119 -6.99 -13.93 -14.79
N TYR A 120 -5.96 -13.79 -15.61
CA TYR A 120 -6.08 -13.95 -17.06
C TYR A 120 -6.57 -15.35 -17.44
N SER A 121 -5.98 -16.40 -16.84
CA SER A 121 -6.40 -17.78 -17.05
C SER A 121 -7.87 -17.99 -16.64
N HIS A 122 -8.29 -17.39 -15.52
CA HIS A 122 -9.67 -17.44 -15.06
C HIS A 122 -10.62 -16.78 -16.07
N ARG A 123 -10.29 -15.59 -16.60
CA ARG A 123 -11.06 -14.91 -17.63
C ARG A 123 -11.21 -15.75 -18.90
N GLU A 124 -10.13 -16.37 -19.35
CA GLU A 124 -10.14 -17.24 -20.53
C GLU A 124 -10.93 -18.54 -20.29
N SER A 125 -10.97 -19.03 -19.05
CA SER A 125 -11.78 -20.19 -18.70
C SER A 125 -13.28 -19.90 -18.79
N ILE A 126 -13.72 -18.71 -18.35
CA ILE A 126 -15.10 -18.23 -18.47
C ILE A 126 -15.50 -18.18 -19.95
N LYS A 127 -14.71 -17.49 -20.77
CA LYS A 127 -14.97 -17.39 -22.23
C LYS A 127 -15.04 -18.76 -22.89
N ARG A 128 -14.11 -19.67 -22.59
CA ARG A 128 -14.10 -21.03 -23.14
C ARG A 128 -15.35 -21.81 -22.75
N ARG A 129 -15.80 -21.70 -21.49
CA ARG A 129 -17.01 -22.39 -21.02
C ARG A 129 -18.26 -21.93 -21.79
N TYR A 130 -18.47 -20.62 -21.90
CA TYR A 130 -19.63 -20.08 -22.62
C TYR A 130 -19.54 -20.30 -24.13
N LYS A 131 -18.34 -20.24 -24.71
CA LYS A 131 -18.12 -20.61 -26.12
C LYS A 131 -18.55 -22.07 -26.38
N LYS A 132 -18.15 -23.00 -25.52
CA LYS A 132 -18.55 -24.41 -25.61
C LYS A 132 -20.06 -24.61 -25.44
N GLN A 133 -20.71 -23.84 -24.55
CA GLN A 133 -22.16 -23.88 -24.40
C GLN A 133 -22.87 -23.39 -25.67
N LYS A 134 -22.39 -22.29 -26.26
CA LYS A 134 -22.93 -21.74 -27.51
C LYS A 134 -22.74 -22.70 -28.68
N GLU A 135 -21.57 -23.32 -28.80
CA GLU A 135 -21.30 -24.37 -29.81
C GLU A 135 -22.21 -25.58 -29.62
N ASN A 136 -22.48 -26.00 -28.37
CA ASN A 136 -23.41 -27.10 -28.09
C ASN A 136 -24.84 -26.76 -28.51
N LEU A 137 -25.30 -25.53 -28.25
CA LEU A 137 -26.61 -25.08 -28.75
C LEU A 137 -26.64 -25.05 -30.26
N MET A 138 -25.65 -24.46 -30.93
CA MET A 138 -25.60 -24.46 -32.41
C MET A 138 -25.61 -25.88 -32.98
N ALA A 139 -24.90 -26.82 -32.37
CA ALA A 139 -24.92 -28.22 -32.78
C ALA A 139 -26.32 -28.86 -32.63
N LYS A 140 -27.05 -28.55 -31.55
CA LYS A 140 -28.44 -29.00 -31.35
C LYS A 140 -29.39 -28.40 -32.40
N GLU A 141 -29.20 -27.14 -32.76
CA GLU A 141 -29.96 -26.47 -33.83
C GLU A 141 -29.74 -27.16 -35.18
N LEU A 142 -28.50 -27.51 -35.51
CA LEU A 142 -28.15 -28.26 -36.73
C LEU A 142 -28.82 -29.65 -36.80
N ILE A 143 -29.06 -30.29 -35.65
CA ILE A 143 -29.75 -31.59 -35.56
C ILE A 143 -31.28 -31.42 -35.67
N GLY A 144 -31.77 -30.18 -35.77
CA GLY A 144 -33.20 -29.86 -35.92
C GLY A 144 -33.94 -29.65 -34.60
N VAL A 145 -33.21 -29.55 -33.47
CA VAL A 145 -33.82 -29.11 -32.20
C VAL A 145 -34.05 -27.60 -32.29
N LYS A 146 -35.30 -27.17 -32.17
CA LYS A 146 -35.63 -25.74 -32.19
C LYS A 146 -35.10 -25.07 -30.92
N ILE A 147 -34.13 -24.17 -31.09
CA ILE A 147 -33.59 -23.35 -30.01
C ILE A 147 -34.16 -21.95 -30.15
N GLY A 148 -34.68 -21.40 -29.06
CA GLY A 148 -35.15 -20.03 -29.04
C GLY A 148 -33.98 -19.06 -29.16
N ALA A 149 -34.12 -18.02 -29.99
CA ALA A 149 -33.15 -16.93 -30.05
C ALA A 149 -32.92 -16.26 -28.67
N ASP A 150 -33.90 -16.38 -27.77
CA ASP A 150 -33.81 -15.87 -26.40
C ASP A 150 -32.86 -16.69 -25.51
N GLU A 151 -32.68 -17.99 -25.76
CA GLU A 151 -31.74 -18.83 -25.00
C GLU A 151 -30.29 -18.43 -25.31
N ILE A 152 -29.97 -18.18 -26.58
CA ILE A 152 -28.66 -17.70 -27.02
C ILE A 152 -28.38 -16.32 -26.42
N LYS A 153 -29.37 -15.42 -26.45
CA LYS A 153 -29.25 -14.10 -25.82
C LYS A 153 -29.10 -14.18 -24.30
N SER A 154 -29.73 -15.15 -23.64
CA SER A 154 -29.55 -15.35 -22.19
C SER A 154 -28.11 -15.72 -21.87
N ILE A 155 -27.52 -16.64 -22.64
CA ILE A 155 -26.13 -17.05 -22.48
C ILE A 155 -25.16 -15.88 -22.70
N ASP A 156 -25.39 -15.07 -23.75
CA ASP A 156 -24.53 -13.92 -24.01
C ASP A 156 -24.62 -12.90 -22.85
N ARG A 157 -25.82 -12.67 -22.28
CA ARG A 157 -25.99 -11.80 -21.09
C ARG A 157 -25.33 -12.37 -19.83
N GLU A 158 -25.38 -13.68 -19.64
CA GLU A 158 -24.74 -14.34 -18.49
C GLU A 158 -23.21 -14.27 -18.60
N LEU A 159 -22.66 -14.48 -19.79
CA LEU A 159 -21.25 -14.27 -20.09
C LEU A 159 -20.81 -12.84 -19.74
N ASP A 160 -21.56 -11.83 -20.20
CA ASP A 160 -21.23 -10.42 -19.95
C ASP A 160 -21.28 -10.08 -18.45
N ARG A 161 -22.29 -10.56 -17.73
CA ARG A 161 -22.41 -10.35 -16.28
C ARG A 161 -21.25 -11.00 -15.52
N GLU A 162 -20.89 -12.21 -15.88
CA GLU A 162 -19.82 -12.94 -15.20
C GLU A 162 -18.44 -12.35 -15.52
N LEU A 163 -18.20 -11.96 -16.78
CA LEU A 163 -16.99 -11.22 -17.16
C LEU A 163 -16.90 -9.89 -16.39
N HIS A 164 -18.00 -9.16 -16.25
CA HIS A 164 -18.00 -7.91 -15.49
C HIS A 164 -17.73 -8.13 -14.00
N ALA A 165 -18.33 -9.16 -13.39
CA ALA A 165 -18.06 -9.53 -12.01
C ALA A 165 -16.59 -9.91 -11.79
N MET A 166 -16.00 -10.63 -12.75
CA MET A 166 -14.59 -11.00 -12.76
C MET A 166 -13.69 -9.77 -12.90
N ASP A 167 -13.98 -8.86 -13.84
CA ASP A 167 -13.20 -7.63 -14.03
C ASP A 167 -13.24 -6.76 -12.74
N LEU A 168 -14.38 -6.70 -12.04
CA LEU A 168 -14.46 -6.02 -10.75
C LEU A 168 -13.64 -6.71 -9.65
N GLN A 169 -13.57 -8.04 -9.67
CA GLN A 169 -12.71 -8.81 -8.76
C GLN A 169 -11.22 -8.57 -9.05
N VAL A 170 -10.83 -8.48 -10.33
CA VAL A 170 -9.46 -8.15 -10.75
C VAL A 170 -9.05 -6.81 -10.15
N LEU A 171 -9.88 -5.77 -10.28
CA LEU A 171 -9.59 -4.45 -9.71
C LEU A 171 -9.37 -4.53 -8.19
N LYS A 172 -10.26 -5.23 -7.47
CA LYS A 172 -10.12 -5.40 -6.02
C LYS A 172 -8.85 -6.16 -5.61
N GLU A 173 -8.47 -7.19 -6.35
CA GLU A 173 -7.25 -7.95 -6.07
C GLU A 173 -5.99 -7.13 -6.39
N MET A 174 -6.00 -6.35 -7.47
CA MET A 174 -4.88 -5.45 -7.80
C MET A 174 -4.74 -4.31 -6.80
N ASP A 175 -5.84 -3.72 -6.33
CA ASP A 175 -5.82 -2.71 -5.27
C ASP A 175 -5.22 -3.25 -3.96
N LYS A 176 -5.48 -4.52 -3.64
CA LYS A 176 -4.85 -5.18 -2.48
C LYS A 176 -3.34 -5.33 -2.67
N GLU A 177 -2.89 -5.71 -3.86
CA GLU A 177 -1.46 -5.80 -4.17
C GLU A 177 -0.78 -4.43 -4.06
N VAL A 178 -1.40 -3.36 -4.58
CA VAL A 178 -0.87 -2.00 -4.42
C VAL A 178 -0.70 -1.62 -2.95
N LYS A 179 -1.68 -1.95 -2.10
CA LYS A 179 -1.56 -1.71 -0.65
C LYS A 179 -0.47 -2.53 -0.01
N HIS A 180 -0.32 -3.80 -0.41
CA HIS A 180 0.73 -4.67 0.08
C HIS A 180 2.12 -4.13 -0.29
N LEU A 181 2.29 -3.67 -1.54
CA LEU A 181 3.49 -2.99 -1.99
C LEU A 181 3.78 -1.76 -1.14
N GLN A 182 2.80 -0.86 -0.99
CA GLN A 182 2.97 0.33 -0.16
C GLN A 182 3.41 -0.03 1.27
N GLN A 183 2.86 -1.09 1.86
CA GLN A 183 3.26 -1.55 3.20
C GLN A 183 4.68 -2.10 3.24
N GLU A 184 5.09 -2.95 2.29
CA GLU A 184 6.45 -3.48 2.23
C GLU A 184 7.49 -2.35 2.04
N PHE A 185 7.22 -1.38 1.17
CA PHE A 185 8.13 -0.26 0.93
C PHE A 185 8.18 0.72 2.12
N VAL A 186 7.08 0.89 2.85
CA VAL A 186 7.07 1.63 4.13
C VAL A 186 7.90 0.91 5.20
N GLN A 187 7.83 -0.42 5.30
CA GLN A 187 8.66 -1.19 6.24
C GLN A 187 10.16 -1.07 5.93
N LEU A 188 10.51 -0.99 4.65
CA LEU A 188 11.88 -0.72 4.20
C LEU A 188 12.30 0.74 4.37
N ASN A 189 11.43 1.60 4.93
CA ASN A 189 11.63 3.04 5.12
C ASN A 189 11.98 3.78 3.82
N VAL A 190 11.40 3.36 2.69
CA VAL A 190 11.66 4.02 1.40
C VAL A 190 11.01 5.41 1.41
N PRO A 191 11.78 6.49 1.13
CA PRO A 191 11.24 7.85 1.06
C PRO A 191 10.06 7.95 0.09
N LEU A 192 9.11 8.85 0.36
CA LEU A 192 7.89 9.09 -0.43
C LEU A 192 6.85 7.96 -0.43
N PHE A 193 7.17 6.78 0.09
CA PHE A 193 6.20 5.71 0.27
C PHE A 193 5.39 5.92 1.54
N LYS A 194 4.07 5.98 1.35
CA LYS A 194 3.04 6.01 2.39
C LYS A 194 1.86 5.19 1.90
N VAL A 195 1.17 4.52 2.81
CA VAL A 195 -0.09 3.85 2.48
C VAL A 195 -1.13 4.94 2.22
N SER A 196 -1.39 5.22 0.95
CA SER A 196 -2.32 6.29 0.52
C SER A 196 -3.22 5.76 -0.59
N ASN A 197 -4.49 6.17 -0.55
CA ASN A 197 -5.45 5.94 -1.62
C ASN A 197 -5.54 7.16 -2.56
N ASP A 198 -4.75 8.21 -2.33
CA ASP A 198 -4.79 9.41 -3.16
C ASP A 198 -4.10 9.14 -4.51
N PRO A 199 -4.76 9.42 -5.64
CA PRO A 199 -4.24 9.10 -6.97
C PRO A 199 -2.94 9.87 -7.28
N ASN A 200 -2.75 11.04 -6.69
CA ASN A 200 -1.53 11.83 -6.87
C ASN A 200 -0.32 11.21 -6.16
N ASP A 201 -0.53 10.69 -4.94
CA ASP A 201 0.50 9.99 -4.19
C ASP A 201 0.88 8.68 -4.87
N ILE A 202 -0.11 7.93 -5.35
CA ILE A 202 0.12 6.67 -6.09
C ILE A 202 0.93 6.95 -7.37
N LYS A 203 0.59 8.00 -8.13
CA LYS A 203 1.37 8.41 -9.32
C LYS A 203 2.80 8.79 -8.97
N LEU A 204 3.01 9.48 -7.84
CA LEU A 204 4.35 9.84 -7.39
C LEU A 204 5.17 8.59 -7.02
N GLN A 205 4.57 7.67 -6.25
CA GLN A 205 5.18 6.39 -5.88
C GLN A 205 5.50 5.53 -7.11
N GLN A 206 4.61 5.51 -8.10
CA GLN A 206 4.85 4.82 -9.38
C GLN A 206 6.05 5.40 -10.13
N LYS A 207 6.21 6.73 -10.16
CA LYS A 207 7.39 7.36 -10.77
C LYS A 207 8.68 6.94 -10.06
N VAL A 208 8.66 6.88 -8.74
CA VAL A 208 9.81 6.40 -7.94
C VAL A 208 10.13 4.95 -8.27
N LEU A 209 9.12 4.08 -8.33
CA LEU A 209 9.26 2.68 -8.73
C LEU A 209 9.84 2.53 -10.14
N HIS A 210 9.41 3.36 -11.08
CA HIS A 210 9.92 3.33 -12.44
C HIS A 210 11.42 3.65 -12.49
N ILE A 211 11.84 4.69 -11.75
CA ILE A 211 13.26 5.05 -11.64
C ILE A 211 14.07 3.92 -10.99
N LEU A 212 13.54 3.27 -9.95
CA LEU A 212 14.17 2.13 -9.31
C LEU A 212 14.31 0.91 -10.23
N GLN A 213 13.44 0.77 -11.23
CA GLN A 213 13.50 -0.32 -12.20
C GLN A 213 14.55 -0.07 -13.29
N ASP A 214 14.87 1.19 -13.56
CA ASP A 214 15.83 1.60 -14.60
C ASP A 214 17.29 1.65 -14.10
N ILE A 215 17.52 1.52 -12.78
CA ILE A 215 18.85 1.42 -12.15
C ILE A 215 19.36 -0.03 -12.17
#